data_AF-A0A3R7FEX3-F1
#
_entry.id   AF-A0A3R7FEX3-F1
#
_cell.length_a   1.000
_cell.length_b   1.000
_cell.length_c   1.000
_cell.angle_alpha   90.00
_cell.angle_beta   90.00
_cell.angle_gamma   90.00
#
_symmetry.space_group_name_H-M   'P 1'
#
loop_
_entity.id
_entity.type
_entity.pdbx_description
1 polymer ?
#
loop_
_entity_poly.entity_id
_entity_poly.type
_entity_poly.pdbx_seq_one_letter_code
_entity_poly.pdbx_strand_id
1 'polypeptide(L)' 'MDMANIRLNDADEAILQHLRDGRVTAAFLAKRTDWEREYLTQRLIRLDEHDLVQNLEGVGLYELLDEPVQA' A
#
# COMPACT_ATOMS: atom_id res chain seq x y z
N MET A 1 -4.93 -19.74 -3.59
CA MET A 1 -4.69 -18.38 -3.09
C MET A 1 -3.26 -18.37 -2.59
N ASP A 2 -2.31 -18.05 -3.47
CA ASP A 2 -0.92 -17.87 -3.08
C ASP A 2 -0.86 -16.55 -2.31
N MET A 3 -0.86 -16.63 -0.97
CA MET A 3 -0.57 -15.48 -0.10
C MET A 3 0.75 -14.86 -0.60
N ALA A 4 0.68 -13.59 -0.99
CA ALA A 4 1.66 -12.87 -1.78
C ALA A 4 3.11 -13.26 -1.47
N ASN A 5 3.76 -13.96 -2.40
CA ASN A 5 5.16 -14.38 -2.31
C ASN A 5 6.10 -13.21 -2.65
N ILE A 6 5.83 -12.02 -2.11
CA ILE A 6 6.62 -10.83 -2.34
C ILE A 6 7.45 -10.51 -1.11
N ARG A 7 8.72 -10.20 -1.36
CA ARG A 7 9.58 -9.66 -0.31
C ARG A 7 9.25 -8.19 -0.11
N LEU A 8 8.59 -7.90 1.00
CA LEU A 8 8.36 -6.54 1.48
C LEU A 8 9.69 -5.92 1.94
N ASN A 9 9.84 -4.63 1.70
CA ASN A 9 10.91 -3.81 2.25
C ASN A 9 10.37 -2.84 3.32
N ASP A 10 11.28 -2.12 3.97
CA ASP A 10 10.94 -1.18 5.05
C ASP A 10 9.89 -0.12 4.63
N ALA A 11 9.90 0.30 3.36
CA ALA A 11 8.93 1.25 2.84
C ALA A 11 7.55 0.61 2.64
N ASP A 12 7.49 -0.62 2.17
CA ASP A 12 6.22 -1.36 2.03
C ASP A 12 5.58 -1.60 3.40
N GLU A 13 6.38 -2.03 4.38
CA GLU A 13 5.89 -2.27 5.74
C GLU A 13 5.32 -0.99 6.35
N ALA A 14 6.01 0.14 6.17
CA ALA A 14 5.51 1.43 6.63
C ALA A 14 4.23 1.88 5.90
N ILE A 15 4.14 1.65 4.58
CA ILE A 15 2.93 1.92 3.80
C ILE A 15 1.76 1.09 4.33
N LEU A 16 1.95 -0.21 4.50
CA LEU A 16 0.92 -1.12 5.02
C LEU A 16 0.49 -0.74 6.44
N GLN A 17 1.42 -0.29 7.28
CA GLN A 17 1.10 0.19 8.61
C GLN A 17 0.19 1.43 8.58
N HIS A 18 0.45 2.38 7.69
CA HIS A 18 -0.43 3.53 7.51
C HIS A 18 -1.78 3.16 6.91
N LEU A 19 -1.82 2.15 6.04
CA LEU A 19 -3.05 1.64 5.43
C LEU A 19 -3.98 0.95 6.44
N ARG A 20 -3.43 0.38 7.52
CA ARG A 20 -4.22 -0.14 8.65
C ARG A 20 -5.01 0.95 9.38
N ASP A 21 -4.54 2.19 9.33
CA ASP A 21 -5.21 3.34 9.94
C ASP A 21 -6.26 3.97 9.00
N GLY A 22 -6.31 3.54 7.73
CA GLY A 22 -7.25 4.01 6.72
C GLY A 22 -6.60 4.27 5.37
N ARG A 23 -7.26 5.08 4.55
CA ARG A 23 -6.82 5.32 3.16
C ARG A 23 -5.61 6.26 3.10
N VAL A 24 -4.71 5.98 2.16
CA VAL A 24 -3.50 6.78 1.98
C VAL A 24 -3.34 7.25 0.53
N THR A 25 -2.54 8.28 0.35
CA THR A 25 -2.01 8.68 -0.96
C THR A 25 -0.49 8.76 -0.87
N ALA A 26 0.23 8.61 -1.99
CA ALA A 26 1.68 8.78 -1.99
C ALA A 26 2.13 10.14 -1.43
N ALA A 27 1.36 11.20 -1.70
CA ALA A 27 1.64 12.55 -1.18
C ALA A 27 1.40 12.66 0.34
N PHE A 28 0.46 11.90 0.90
CA PHE A 28 0.24 11.82 2.34
C PHE A 28 1.39 11.09 3.06
N LEU A 29 1.86 9.99 2.47
CA LEU A 29 2.97 9.17 2.98
C LEU A 29 4.32 9.91 2.92
N ALA A 30 4.59 10.64 1.84
CA ALA A 30 5.82 11.42 1.70
C ALA A 30 5.97 12.55 2.74
N LYS A 31 4.88 12.95 3.41
CA LYS A 31 4.91 13.93 4.51
C LYS A 31 5.14 13.29 5.88
N ARG A 32 5.08 11.97 5.98
CA ARG A 32 5.12 11.20 7.24
C ARG A 32 6.28 10.22 7.30
N THR A 33 6.96 10.06 6.18
CA THR A 33 8.09 9.16 6.01
C THR A 33 9.22 9.92 5.32
N ASP A 34 10.43 9.38 5.39
CA ASP A 34 11.60 9.96 4.72
C ASP A 34 11.71 9.57 3.23
N TRP A 35 10.70 8.90 2.69
CA TRP A 35 10.69 8.46 1.30
C TRP A 35 10.07 9.50 0.38
N GLU A 36 10.65 9.63 -0.82
CA GLU A 36 10.12 10.50 -1.84
C GLU A 36 8.80 9.97 -2.42
N ARG A 37 7.93 10.89 -2.83
CA ARG A 37 6.60 10.58 -3.38
C ARG A 37 6.67 9.65 -4.58
N GLU A 38 7.65 9.80 -5.45
CA GLU A 38 7.80 8.95 -6.64
C GLU A 38 8.11 7.51 -6.25
N TYR A 39 9.05 7.31 -5.31
CA TYR A 39 9.37 5.99 -4.76
C TYR A 39 8.15 5.34 -4.11
N LEU A 40 7.43 6.08 -3.26
CA LEU A 40 6.19 5.60 -2.63
C LEU A 40 5.11 5.23 -3.64
N THR A 41 5.00 5.97 -4.76
CA THR A 41 4.05 5.65 -5.84
C THR A 41 4.39 4.31 -6.48
N GLN A 42 5.67 4.06 -6.77
CA GLN A 42 6.12 2.77 -7.30
C GLN A 42 5.86 1.61 -6.33
N ARG A 43 6.06 1.84 -5.02
CA ARG A 43 5.76 0.83 -4.00
C ARG A 43 4.26 0.53 -3.93
N LEU A 44 3.40 1.55 -3.93
CA LEU A 44 1.94 1.38 -3.92
C LEU A 44 1.43 0.62 -5.15
N ILE A 45 1.94 0.94 -6.35
CA ILE A 45 1.60 0.21 -7.59
C ILE A 45 2.02 -1.26 -7.46
N ARG A 46 3.22 -1.53 -6.96
CA ARG A 46 3.69 -2.90 -6.74
C ARG A 46 2.79 -3.66 -5.75
N LEU A 47 2.37 -3.01 -4.66
CA LEU A 47 1.46 -3.63 -3.68
C LEU A 47 0.09 -3.93 -4.30
N ASP A 48 -0.40 -3.06 -5.19
CA ASP A 48 -1.65 -3.20 -5.94
C ASP A 48 -1.56 -4.36 -6.94
N GLU A 49 -0.46 -4.48 -7.69
CA GLU A 49 -0.16 -5.62 -8.59
C GLU A 49 -0.12 -6.99 -7.88
N HIS A 50 0.04 -6.98 -6.56
CA HIS A 50 0.11 -8.18 -5.73
C HIS A 50 -1.11 -8.36 -4.83
N ASP A 51 -2.21 -7.66 -5.11
CA ASP A 51 -3.49 -7.76 -4.41
C ASP A 51 -3.38 -7.55 -2.88
N LEU A 52 -2.42 -6.73 -2.43
CA LEU A 52 -2.29 -6.35 -1.02
C LEU A 52 -3.04 -5.07 -0.68
N VAL A 53 -3.15 -4.19 -1.67
CA VAL A 53 -3.85 -2.90 -1.59
C VAL A 53 -4.62 -2.72 -2.88
N GLN A 54 -5.56 -1.79 -2.91
CA GLN A 54 -6.23 -1.40 -4.15
C GLN A 54 -6.21 0.11 -4.34
N ASN A 55 -5.96 0.55 -5.57
CA ASN A 55 -6.14 1.95 -5.97
C ASN A 55 -7.62 2.24 -6.29
N LEU A 56 -8.26 3.00 -5.43
CA LEU A 56 -9.65 3.42 -5.61
C LEU A 56 -9.79 4.31 -6.83
N GLU A 57 -10.59 3.87 -7.81
CA GLU A 57 -10.95 4.62 -9.01
C GLU A 57 -9.73 5.11 -9.83
N GLY A 58 -8.55 4.53 -9.62
CA GLY A 58 -7.31 4.95 -10.30
C GLY A 58 -6.81 6.36 -9.95
N VAL A 59 -7.32 7.00 -8.88
CA VAL A 59 -6.95 8.39 -8.53
C VAL A 59 -5.72 8.50 -7.63
N GLY A 60 -5.09 7.38 -7.28
CA GLY A 60 -3.93 7.32 -6.39
C GLY A 60 -4.30 7.36 -4.90
N LEU A 61 -5.55 7.02 -4.59
CA LEU A 61 -6.05 6.81 -3.25
C LEU A 61 -6.08 5.31 -2.99
N TYR A 62 -5.25 4.84 -2.08
CA TYR A 62 -5.08 3.41 -1.82
C TYR A 62 -5.75 3.02 -0.53
N GLU A 63 -6.32 1.82 -0.50
CA GLU A 63 -6.83 1.16 0.70
C GLU A 63 -6.30 -0.27 0.80
N LEU A 64 -6.21 -0.79 2.02
CA LEU A 64 -5.81 -2.17 2.26
C LEU A 64 -6.91 -3.09 1.70
N LEU A 65 -6.52 -4.12 0.96
CA LEU A 65 -7.45 -5.20 0.68
C LEU A 65 -7.58 -6.02 1.97
N ASP A 66 -8.77 -6.00 2.58
CA ASP A 66 -9.01 -6.75 3.82
C ASP A 66 -8.62 -8.21 3.60
N GLU A 67 -7.87 -8.78 4.55
CA GLU A 67 -7.75 -10.24 4.64
C GLU A 67 -9.18 -10.80 4.65
N PRO A 68 -9.47 -11.87 3.88
CA PRO A 68 -10.81 -12.43 3.83
C PRO A 68 -11.27 -12.69 5.25
N VAL A 69 -12.34 -12.01 5.68
CA VAL A 69 -12.98 -12.25 6.96
C VAL A 69 -13.37 -13.72 6.96
N GLN A 70 -12.55 -14.57 7.58
CA GLN A 70 -12.91 -15.94 7.84
C GLN A 70 -13.95 -15.88 8.95
N ALA A 71 -15.21 -16.04 8.54
CA ALA A 71 -16.35 -16.23 9.41
C ALA A 71 -16.20 -17.49 10.27
#